data_AF-A0A2N8TV62-F1
#
_entry.id   AF-A0A2N8TV62-F1
#
_cell.length_a   1.000
_cell.length_b   1.000
_cell.length_c   1.000
_cell.angle_alpha   90.00
_cell.angle_beta   90.00
_cell.angle_gamma   90.00
#
_symmetry.space_group_name_H-M   'P 1'
#
loop_
_entity.id
_entity.type
_entity.pdbx_description
1 polymer ?
#
loop_
_entity_poly.entity_id
_entity_poly.type
_entity_poly.pdbx_seq_one_letter_code
_entity_poly.pdbx_strand_id
1 'polypeptide(L)'
;MTTGQPSPFDHRMAVFDSDDGFVAAALPFLGEALGASGEPPPVAIAAPRNLDLLRDALGPGAKDVTCIPHTDWYTGSAANAVAQAAAYLNAHAGPGGRIHLVMEPVWTGRAGRSARETTEWIRYEALANLLFAPLATTALCAYDTRTA
;
A
#
# COMPACT_ATOMS: atom_id res chain seq x y z
N MET A 1 4.56 -17.60 -27.59
CA MET A 1 4.67 -16.96 -26.25
C MET A 1 4.83 -15.47 -26.47
N THR A 2 3.73 -14.72 -26.41
CA THR A 2 3.76 -13.26 -26.49
C THR A 2 4.29 -12.75 -25.15
N THR A 3 5.54 -12.30 -25.14
CA THR A 3 6.10 -11.51 -24.04
C THR A 3 5.38 -10.17 -24.04
N GLY A 4 4.25 -10.09 -23.33
CA GLY A 4 3.60 -8.81 -23.04
C GLY A 4 4.64 -7.90 -22.39
N GLN A 5 4.74 -6.65 -22.86
CA GLN A 5 5.55 -5.64 -22.19
C GLN A 5 5.14 -5.62 -20.70
N PRO A 6 6.09 -5.56 -19.76
CA PRO A 6 5.73 -5.41 -18.35
C PRO A 6 4.88 -4.15 -18.21
N SER A 7 3.71 -4.28 -17.57
CA SER A 7 2.93 -3.10 -17.17
C SER A 7 3.83 -2.23 -16.29
N PRO A 8 3.91 -0.91 -16.55
CA PRO A 8 4.72 -0.03 -15.71
C PRO A 8 4.10 0.07 -14.31
N PHE A 9 4.89 0.54 -13.35
CA PHE A 9 4.41 0.96 -12.03
C PHE A 9 3.19 1.88 -12.18
N ASP A 10 2.10 1.54 -11.52
CA ASP A 10 0.87 2.32 -11.45
C ASP A 10 0.68 2.84 -10.03
N HIS A 11 0.86 4.15 -9.85
CA HIS A 11 0.67 4.82 -8.58
C HIS A 11 -0.63 5.62 -8.57
N ARG A 12 -1.55 5.19 -7.72
CA ARG A 12 -2.84 5.82 -7.48
C ARG A 12 -2.85 6.44 -6.10
N MET A 13 -3.64 7.48 -5.95
CA MET A 13 -3.83 8.17 -4.68
C MET A 13 -5.31 8.27 -4.36
N ALA A 14 -5.66 8.02 -3.11
CA ALA A 14 -6.96 8.33 -2.54
C ALA A 14 -6.79 9.22 -1.31
N VAL A 15 -7.64 10.23 -1.20
CA VAL A 15 -7.74 11.10 -0.03
C VAL A 15 -9.16 10.96 0.52
N PHE A 16 -9.29 10.73 1.82
CA PHE A 16 -10.59 10.51 2.46
C PHE A 16 -10.63 11.19 3.84
N ASP A 17 -11.84 11.38 4.35
CA ASP A 17 -12.13 12.02 5.64
C ASP A 17 -13.06 11.16 6.52
N SER A 18 -13.38 9.96 6.04
CA SER A 18 -14.42 9.10 6.58
C SER A 18 -14.12 7.63 6.29
N ASP A 19 -14.79 6.75 7.02
CA ASP A 19 -14.61 5.31 6.92
C ASP A 19 -15.20 4.78 5.62
N ASP A 20 -16.40 5.25 5.30
CA ASP A 20 -17.04 5.00 4.02
C ASP A 20 -16.18 5.51 2.86
N GLY A 21 -15.52 6.66 3.02
CA GLY A 21 -14.57 7.19 2.04
C GLY A 21 -13.37 6.28 1.83
N PHE A 22 -12.79 5.75 2.91
CA PHE A 22 -11.70 4.77 2.82
C PHE A 22 -12.14 3.48 2.12
N VAL A 23 -13.27 2.91 2.54
CA VAL A 23 -13.82 1.66 1.97
C VAL A 23 -14.17 1.84 0.49
N ALA A 24 -14.82 2.96 0.13
CA ALA A 24 -15.18 3.28 -1.25
C ALA A 24 -13.95 3.42 -2.16
N ALA A 25 -12.82 3.89 -1.64
CA ALA A 25 -11.57 3.97 -2.40
C ALA A 25 -10.85 2.62 -2.50
N ALA A 26 -10.78 1.86 -1.40
CA ALA A 26 -9.98 0.65 -1.32
C ALA A 26 -10.66 -0.59 -1.95
N LEU A 27 -11.98 -0.73 -1.85
CA LEU A 27 -12.69 -1.92 -2.36
C LEU A 27 -12.56 -2.12 -3.87
N PRO A 28 -12.75 -1.10 -4.74
CA PRO A 28 -12.58 -1.28 -6.18
C PRO A 28 -11.15 -1.72 -6.53
N PHE A 29 -10.16 -1.14 -5.85
CA PHE A 29 -8.75 -1.49 -6.04
C PHE A 29 -8.44 -2.94 -5.63
N LEU A 30 -8.93 -3.38 -4.46
CA LEU A 30 -8.76 -4.76 -4.02
C LEU A 30 -9.55 -5.75 -4.92
N GLY A 31 -10.72 -5.35 -5.43
CA GLY A 31 -11.48 -6.13 -6.38
C GLY A 31 -10.76 -6.34 -7.72
N GLU A 32 -10.09 -5.30 -8.24
CA GLU A 32 -9.20 -5.41 -9.40
C GLU A 32 -8.07 -6.41 -9.14
N ALA A 33 -7.39 -6.29 -8.01
CA ALA A 33 -6.31 -7.18 -7.63
C ALA A 33 -6.74 -8.65 -7.49
N LEU A 34 -7.89 -8.90 -6.84
CA LEU A 34 -8.44 -10.24 -6.68
C LEU A 34 -8.90 -10.86 -8.01
N GLY A 35 -9.25 -10.04 -8.99
CA GLY A 35 -9.56 -10.48 -10.35
C GLY A 35 -8.33 -10.69 -11.24
N ALA A 36 -7.16 -10.22 -10.84
CA ALA A 36 -5.94 -10.28 -11.63
C ALA A 36 -5.36 -11.71 -11.66
N SER A 37 -5.44 -12.35 -12.82
CA SER A 37 -4.97 -13.73 -13.00
C SER A 37 -3.44 -13.82 -12.97
N GLY A 38 -2.90 -14.67 -12.10
CA GLY A 38 -1.45 -14.92 -12.01
C GLY A 38 -0.67 -13.87 -11.23
N GLU A 39 -1.37 -13.04 -10.46
CA GLU A 39 -0.79 -12.16 -9.45
C GLU A 39 -0.86 -12.78 -8.04
N PRO A 40 0.09 -12.44 -7.15
CA PRO A 40 -0.02 -12.80 -5.74
C PRO A 40 -1.20 -12.08 -5.07
N PRO A 41 -1.65 -12.56 -3.89
CA PRO A 41 -2.67 -11.87 -3.10
C PRO A 41 -2.34 -10.38 -2.88
N PRO A 42 -3.31 -9.46 -3.01
CA PRO A 42 -3.09 -8.06 -2.66
C PRO A 42 -2.77 -7.88 -1.18
N VAL A 43 -2.11 -6.77 -0.86
CA VAL A 43 -1.73 -6.41 0.50
C VAL A 43 -2.41 -5.10 0.89
N ALA A 44 -3.07 -5.10 2.04
CA ALA A 44 -3.58 -3.90 2.68
C ALA A 44 -2.70 -3.55 3.89
N ILE A 45 -1.95 -2.46 3.78
CA ILE A 45 -1.15 -1.87 4.84
C ILE A 45 -1.89 -0.66 5.37
N ALA A 46 -2.61 -0.83 6.47
CA ALA A 46 -3.52 0.19 6.97
C ALA A 46 -3.62 0.19 8.50
N ALA A 47 -4.26 1.22 9.06
CA ALA A 47 -4.61 1.24 10.47
C ALA A 47 -5.45 -0.01 10.83
N PRO A 48 -5.27 -0.62 12.01
CA PRO A 48 -6.00 -1.83 12.39
C PRO A 48 -7.51 -1.74 12.16
N ARG A 49 -8.10 -0.59 12.52
CA ARG A 49 -9.50 -0.26 12.28
C ARG A 49 -9.88 -0.28 10.80
N ASN A 50 -9.06 0.31 9.94
CA ASN A 50 -9.30 0.32 8.50
C ASN A 50 -9.19 -1.09 7.92
N LEU A 51 -8.27 -1.91 8.43
CA LEU A 51 -8.21 -3.33 8.07
C LEU A 51 -9.47 -4.10 8.48
N ASP A 52 -10.06 -3.78 9.64
CA ASP A 52 -11.32 -4.39 10.07
C ASP A 52 -12.48 -3.99 9.14
N LEU A 53 -12.57 -2.71 8.76
CA LEU A 53 -13.55 -2.25 7.77
C LEU A 53 -13.42 -2.97 6.43
N LEU A 54 -12.19 -3.23 5.96
CA LEU A 54 -11.97 -4.01 4.74
C LEU A 54 -12.41 -5.47 4.91
N ARG A 55 -12.10 -6.09 6.05
CA ARG A 55 -12.51 -7.49 6.32
C ARG A 55 -14.03 -7.62 6.29
N ASP A 56 -14.73 -6.70 6.94
CA ASP A 56 -16.19 -6.69 6.98
C ASP A 56 -16.79 -6.50 5.59
N ALA A 57 -16.25 -5.56 4.81
CA ALA A 57 -16.76 -5.25 3.49
C ALA A 57 -16.43 -6.30 2.43
N LEU A 58 -15.28 -6.98 2.52
CA LEU A 58 -14.87 -8.07 1.63
C LEU A 58 -15.54 -9.41 1.96
N GLY A 59 -15.98 -9.58 3.21
CA GLY A 59 -16.57 -10.82 3.70
C GLY A 59 -15.64 -12.03 3.44
N PRO A 60 -16.11 -13.11 2.81
CA PRO A 60 -15.29 -14.29 2.55
C PRO A 60 -14.02 -14.04 1.71
N GLY A 61 -13.98 -12.96 0.91
CA GLY A 61 -12.82 -12.59 0.10
C GLY A 61 -11.67 -12.01 0.92
N ALA A 62 -11.91 -11.62 2.18
CA ALA A 62 -10.87 -11.06 3.05
C ALA A 62 -9.71 -12.03 3.31
N LYS A 63 -9.94 -13.36 3.23
CA LYS A 63 -8.91 -14.39 3.38
C LYS A 63 -7.84 -14.35 2.26
N ASP A 64 -8.21 -13.75 1.12
CA ASP A 64 -7.37 -13.66 -0.07
C ASP A 64 -6.67 -12.28 -0.13
N VAL A 65 -6.76 -11.47 0.94
CA VAL A 65 -6.05 -10.20 1.11
C VAL A 65 -5.10 -10.32 2.31
N THR A 66 -3.83 -9.98 2.11
CA THR A 66 -2.87 -9.90 3.22
C THR A 66 -3.06 -8.57 3.95
N CYS A 67 -3.52 -8.61 5.19
CA CYS A 67 -3.71 -7.40 6.00
C CYS A 67 -2.54 -7.21 6.98
N ILE A 68 -1.83 -6.09 6.88
CA ILE A 68 -0.69 -5.75 7.72
C ILE A 68 -0.98 -4.44 8.46
N PRO A 69 -0.95 -4.40 9.80
CA PRO A 69 -1.03 -3.15 10.53
C PRO A 69 0.05 -2.17 10.08
N HIS A 70 -0.33 -0.93 9.80
CA HIS A 70 0.60 0.10 9.37
C HIS A 70 1.76 0.33 10.36
N THR A 71 1.55 0.07 11.65
CA THR A 71 2.54 0.18 12.72
C THR A 71 3.64 -0.86 12.57
N ASP A 72 3.33 -2.01 11.97
CA ASP A 72 4.27 -3.10 11.75
C ASP A 72 5.07 -2.81 10.48
N TRP A 73 4.41 -2.32 9.43
CA TRP A 73 5.04 -1.98 8.16
C TRP A 73 5.96 -0.75 8.23
N TYR A 74 5.49 0.33 8.85
CA TYR A 74 6.21 1.60 8.98
C TYR A 74 7.04 1.68 10.28
N THR A 75 7.52 0.53 10.77
CA THR A 75 8.33 0.45 11.99
C THR A 75 9.69 1.13 11.81
N GLY A 76 10.06 1.99 12.76
CA GLY A 76 11.40 2.60 12.80
C GLY A 76 11.49 3.92 12.02
N SER A 77 12.55 4.07 11.22
CA SER A 77 12.81 5.26 10.40
C SER A 77 12.24 5.13 8.98
N ALA A 78 12.17 6.24 8.24
CA ALA A 78 11.88 6.24 6.80
C ALA A 78 12.73 5.23 6.02
N ALA A 79 14.03 5.11 6.34
CA ALA A 79 14.92 4.13 5.70
C ALA A 79 14.54 2.68 6.02
N ASN A 80 14.01 2.40 7.23
CA ASN A 80 13.50 1.07 7.57
C ASN A 80 12.27 0.73 6.73
N ALA A 81 11.37 1.68 6.50
CA ALA A 81 10.21 1.48 5.64
C ALA A 81 10.60 1.21 4.17
N VAL A 82 11.65 1.86 3.64
CA VAL A 82 12.18 1.55 2.29
C VAL A 82 12.69 0.12 2.24
N ALA A 83 13.53 -0.27 3.21
CA ALA A 83 14.11 -1.61 3.26
C ALA A 83 13.03 -2.69 3.40
N GLN A 84 12.02 -2.44 4.23
CA GLN A 84 10.87 -3.31 4.43
C GLN A 84 10.10 -3.52 3.12
N ALA A 85 9.77 -2.43 2.41
CA ALA A 85 9.05 -2.51 1.13
C ALA A 85 9.87 -3.28 0.08
N ALA A 86 11.16 -3.00 -0.05
CA ALA A 86 12.04 -3.70 -0.98
C ALA A 86 12.15 -5.20 -0.67
N ALA A 87 12.32 -5.55 0.62
CA ALA A 87 12.40 -6.94 1.06
C ALA A 87 11.08 -7.69 0.81
N TYR A 88 9.94 -7.05 1.09
CA TYR A 88 8.63 -7.65 0.89
C TYR A 88 8.36 -7.90 -0.60
N LEU A 89 8.62 -6.92 -1.46
CA LEU A 89 8.46 -7.08 -2.91
C LEU A 89 9.33 -8.19 -3.47
N ASN A 90 10.60 -8.28 -3.03
CA ASN A 90 11.48 -9.36 -3.44
C ASN A 90 10.99 -10.75 -3.01
N ALA A 91 10.30 -10.86 -1.87
CA ALA A 91 9.82 -12.13 -1.32
C ALA A 91 8.44 -12.55 -1.86
N HIS A 92 7.56 -11.59 -2.16
CA HIS A 92 6.13 -11.85 -2.36
C HIS A 92 5.60 -11.41 -3.72
N ALA A 93 6.28 -10.53 -4.44
CA ALA A 93 5.78 -10.07 -5.73
C ALA A 93 5.89 -11.17 -6.80
N GLY A 94 4.95 -11.14 -7.75
CA GLY A 94 4.97 -12.00 -8.93
C GLY A 94 6.05 -11.59 -9.94
N PRO A 95 6.14 -12.31 -11.08
CA PRO A 95 7.07 -11.97 -12.15
C PRO A 95 6.98 -10.50 -12.56
N GLY A 96 8.12 -9.82 -12.64
CA GLY A 96 8.18 -8.38 -12.96
C GLY A 96 7.77 -7.46 -11.80
N GLY A 97 7.60 -7.96 -10.58
CA GLY A 97 7.20 -7.16 -9.42
C GLY A 97 5.69 -6.90 -9.33
N ARG A 98 4.89 -7.71 -10.02
CA ARG A 98 3.42 -7.62 -9.98
C ARG A 98 2.88 -7.92 -8.60
N ILE A 99 2.24 -6.94 -8.00
CA ILE A 99 1.48 -7.03 -6.75
C ILE A 99 0.66 -5.76 -6.59
N HIS A 100 -0.46 -5.85 -5.87
CA HIS A 100 -1.30 -4.73 -5.53
C HIS A 100 -1.13 -4.37 -4.05
N LEU A 101 -0.81 -3.11 -3.76
CA LEU A 101 -0.56 -2.59 -2.42
C LEU A 101 -1.51 -1.44 -2.10
N VAL A 102 -2.36 -1.58 -1.08
CA VAL A 102 -2.99 -0.43 -0.41
C VAL A 102 -2.05 0.02 0.70
N MET A 103 -1.67 1.29 0.71
CA MET A 103 -0.66 1.83 1.62
C MET A 103 -1.19 3.08 2.32
N GLU A 104 -1.46 2.99 3.62
CA GLU A 104 -1.88 4.11 4.46
C GLU A 104 -0.70 4.61 5.34
N PRO A 105 0.05 5.63 4.91
CA PRO A 105 1.07 6.25 5.74
C PRO A 105 0.44 7.01 6.92
N VAL A 106 1.12 7.03 8.07
CA VAL A 106 0.64 7.70 9.29
C VAL A 106 1.46 8.95 9.58
N TRP A 107 0.84 10.12 9.44
CA TRP A 107 1.50 11.39 9.72
C TRP A 107 1.37 11.81 11.17
N THR A 108 0.25 11.54 11.85
CA THR A 108 0.08 11.83 13.30
C THR A 108 1.04 11.07 14.23
N GLY A 109 1.76 10.06 13.73
CA GLY A 109 2.73 9.28 14.48
C GLY A 109 4.15 9.86 14.44
N ARG A 110 5.14 8.98 14.26
CA ARG A 110 6.54 9.39 14.16
C ARG A 110 6.78 10.37 13.02
N ALA A 111 6.14 10.16 11.87
CA ALA A 111 6.38 10.95 10.67
C ALA A 111 6.08 12.44 10.86
N GLY A 112 5.05 12.79 11.63
CA GLY A 112 4.66 14.18 11.89
C GLY A 112 5.21 14.77 13.20
N ARG A 113 5.95 14.01 14.01
CA ARG A 113 6.36 14.48 15.35
C ARG A 113 7.33 15.67 15.36
N SER A 114 7.96 15.97 14.22
CA SER A 114 8.88 17.10 14.05
C SER A 114 9.10 17.42 12.58
N ALA A 115 9.46 18.66 12.25
CA ALA A 115 9.76 19.08 10.88
C ALA A 115 10.84 18.22 10.19
N ARG A 116 11.82 17.75 10.97
CA ARG A 116 12.86 16.83 10.47
C ARG A 116 12.25 15.50 10.04
N GLU A 117 11.46 14.86 10.90
CA GLU A 117 10.82 13.56 10.57
C GLU A 117 9.85 13.73 9.40
N THR A 118 9.07 14.80 9.37
CA THR A 118 8.15 15.07 8.25
C THR A 118 8.90 15.17 6.93
N THR A 119 10.06 15.85 6.93
CA THR A 119 10.92 15.93 5.74
C THR A 119 11.44 14.56 5.31
N GLU A 120 11.88 13.72 6.26
CA GLU A 120 12.37 12.38 5.95
C GLU A 120 11.26 11.46 5.41
N TRP A 121 10.04 11.58 5.92
CA TRP A 121 8.90 10.81 5.43
C TRP A 121 8.38 11.28 4.08
N ILE A 122 8.40 12.60 3.80
CA ILE A 122 8.15 13.10 2.45
C ILE A 122 9.19 12.55 1.46
N ARG A 123 10.46 12.46 1.86
CA ARG A 123 11.52 11.84 1.05
C ARG A 123 11.29 10.34 0.86
N TYR A 124 10.80 9.63 1.88
CA TYR A 124 10.37 8.24 1.76
C TYR A 124 9.30 8.08 0.68
N GLU A 125 8.22 8.86 0.73
CA GLU A 125 7.13 8.80 -0.26
C GLU A 125 7.67 9.05 -1.69
N ALA A 126 8.54 10.06 -1.84
CA ALA A 126 9.18 10.35 -3.12
C ALA A 126 10.08 9.19 -3.59
N LEU A 127 10.85 8.57 -2.68
CA LEU A 127 11.75 7.47 -2.98
C LEU A 127 11.00 6.16 -3.26
N ALA A 128 9.84 5.93 -2.63
CA ALA A 128 8.99 4.77 -2.89
C ALA A 128 8.58 4.70 -4.37
N ASN A 129 8.29 5.84 -5.00
CA ASN A 129 8.03 5.90 -6.44
C ASN A 129 9.21 5.37 -7.27
N LEU A 130 10.44 5.73 -6.91
CA LEU A 130 11.63 5.28 -7.62
C LEU A 130 11.93 3.79 -7.34
N LEU A 131 11.65 3.33 -6.13
CA LEU A 131 11.78 1.92 -5.74
C LEU A 131 10.82 1.05 -6.54
N PHE A 132 9.58 1.50 -6.75
CA PHE A 132 8.54 0.74 -7.43
C PHE A 132 8.55 0.95 -8.95
N ALA A 133 9.09 2.06 -9.46
CA ALA A 133 9.17 2.37 -10.90
C ALA A 133 9.66 1.22 -11.82
N PRO A 134 10.70 0.43 -11.47
CA PRO A 134 11.15 -0.67 -12.32
C PRO A 134 10.26 -1.93 -12.23
N LEU A 135 9.22 -1.91 -11.40
CA LEU A 135 8.32 -3.01 -11.12
C LEU A 135 6.94 -2.75 -11.71
N ALA A 136 6.24 -3.81 -12.06
CA ALA A 136 4.83 -3.80 -12.43
C ALA A 136 3.90 -3.76 -11.21
N THR A 137 4.32 -3.07 -10.15
CA THR A 137 3.53 -2.90 -8.92
C THR A 137 2.40 -1.91 -9.16
N THR A 138 1.22 -2.20 -8.61
CA THR A 138 0.11 -1.25 -8.55
C THR A 138 -0.04 -0.83 -7.10
N ALA A 139 0.11 0.46 -6.80
CA ALA A 139 0.02 1.00 -5.45
C ALA A 139 -1.14 2.00 -5.34
N LEU A 140 -1.92 1.89 -4.27
CA LEU A 140 -2.89 2.88 -3.83
C LEU A 140 -2.39 3.50 -2.52
N CYS A 141 -1.82 4.70 -2.59
CA CYS A 141 -1.52 5.48 -1.40
C CYS A 141 -2.82 6.13 -0.88
N ALA A 142 -3.21 5.76 0.33
CA ALA A 142 -4.46 6.13 0.96
C ALA A 142 -4.19 7.13 2.11
N TYR A 143 -4.70 8.35 1.99
CA TYR A 143 -4.44 9.43 2.94
C TYR A 143 -5.71 9.82 3.70
N ASP A 144 -5.73 9.55 5.00
CA ASP A 144 -6.81 9.97 5.90
C ASP A 144 -6.56 11.40 6.39
N THR A 145 -7.35 12.37 5.93
CA THR A 145 -7.25 13.78 6.33
C THR A 145 -7.51 14.04 7.82
N ARG A 146 -8.06 13.07 8.56
CA ARG A 146 -8.21 13.15 10.02
C ARG A 146 -6.90 12.85 10.76
N THR A 147 -5.94 12.21 10.09
CA THR A 147 -4.67 11.76 10.67
C THR A 147 -3.42 12.12 9.84
N ALA A 148 -3.62 12.77 8.70
CA ALA A 148 -2.62 13.31 7.79
C ALA A 148 -2.20 14.74 8.18
#